data_AF-A0A920CQQ4-F1
#
_entry.id   AF-A0A920CQQ4-F1
#
_cell.length_a   1.000
_cell.length_b   1.000
_cell.length_c   1.000
_cell.angle_alpha   90.00
_cell.angle_beta   90.00
_cell.angle_gamma   90.00
#
_symmetry.space_group_name_H-M   'P 1'
#
loop_
_entity.id
_entity.type
_entity.pdbx_description
1 polymer ?
#
loop_
_entity_poly.entity_id
_entity_poly.type
_entity_poly.pdbx_seq_one_letter_code
_entity_poly.pdbx_strand_id
1 'polypeptide(L)'
;MEKYLRILAEFMPVFDNRLIFQHYVKNIVEQKGKIPFAEILSTFHTLVNEYQKFAVDQTLDRSFFCSDEVSRKLMNLRKNYHQVMMNCADGTNVLLPETLVDSIIEQLRRLPINSTAFTKFLIQHDKSGYFVINDLQFSYLNFFIRHGMPSQNEQLFRLLKQKLQCDGSPVRLITYSPSYGYHPNLSMLQGEVKWRHPSGLRLDFFQHPSFFGHCTLSWDREYLRFQLEYGDQKIIPLYTGQLAPSHLSEHMTVLPYLFQNGFAQGIQVHYLSISLRDYTELGRITFGPLVLQRKRQILHSKLLENIGPEFQGYAKFHELLEHYHIPAQTFVRLFPVVDGKLQIRYGDVGLHKPIFFDAEEPVYYSHMLRHIYANMRKYGELAVVFEEAMPNPYENETVVQEHLYEIG
;
A
#
# COMPACT_ATOMS: atom_id res chain seq x y z
N MET A 1 4.72 -21.80 -1.11
CA MET A 1 4.13 -20.45 -1.24
C MET A 1 3.23 -20.10 -0.05
N GLU A 2 2.13 -20.81 0.20
CA GLU A 2 1.14 -20.44 1.24
C GLU A 2 1.74 -20.18 2.63
N LYS A 3 2.65 -21.05 3.11
CA LYS A 3 3.40 -20.85 4.37
C LYS A 3 4.02 -19.45 4.44
N TYR A 4 4.73 -19.04 3.38
CA TYR A 4 5.42 -17.76 3.33
C TYR A 4 4.47 -16.57 3.26
N LEU A 5 3.32 -16.71 2.58
CA LEU A 5 2.29 -15.67 2.55
C LEU A 5 1.64 -15.46 3.92
N ARG A 6 1.40 -16.54 4.68
CA ARG A 6 0.89 -16.45 6.05
C ARG A 6 1.87 -15.74 6.98
N ILE A 7 3.15 -16.10 6.93
CA ILE A 7 4.20 -15.42 7.71
C ILE A 7 4.26 -13.94 7.33
N LEU A 8 4.23 -13.62 6.03
CA LEU A 8 4.27 -12.25 5.57
C LEU A 8 3.04 -11.45 6.00
N ALA A 9 1.85 -12.04 6.01
CA ALA A 9 0.62 -11.40 6.51
C ALA A 9 0.71 -11.08 8.02
N GLU A 10 1.33 -11.94 8.82
CA GLU A 10 1.56 -11.68 10.25
C GLU A 10 2.67 -10.64 10.51
N PHE A 11 3.62 -10.52 9.59
CA PHE A 11 4.71 -9.56 9.64
C PHE A 11 4.28 -8.14 9.24
N MET A 12 3.29 -8.05 8.36
CA MET A 12 2.80 -6.80 7.75
C MET A 12 2.46 -5.63 8.69
N PRO A 13 1.91 -5.83 9.91
CA PRO A 13 1.61 -4.72 10.82
C PRO A 13 2.79 -3.78 11.10
N VAL A 14 4.05 -4.23 10.99
CA VAL A 14 5.23 -3.36 11.15
C VAL A 14 5.30 -2.22 10.12
N PHE A 15 4.63 -2.39 8.98
CA PHE A 15 4.59 -1.42 7.88
C PHE A 15 3.32 -0.58 7.87
N ASP A 16 2.43 -0.76 8.85
CA ASP A 16 1.22 0.01 8.97
C ASP A 16 1.46 1.30 9.77
N ASN A 17 1.77 2.37 9.05
CA ASN A 17 1.88 3.69 9.68
C ASN A 17 0.57 4.12 10.37
N ARG A 18 -0.61 3.61 9.96
CA ARG A 18 -1.88 3.99 10.61
C ARG A 18 -2.00 3.43 12.03
N LEU A 19 -1.31 2.34 12.38
CA LEU A 19 -1.26 1.88 13.76
C LEU A 19 -0.67 2.96 14.69
N ILE A 20 0.36 3.68 14.24
CA ILE A 20 0.95 4.79 15.00
C ILE A 20 -0.08 5.91 15.22
N PHE A 21 -0.80 6.30 14.16
CA PHE A 21 -1.89 7.27 14.26
C PHE A 21 -2.99 6.80 15.22
N GLN A 22 -3.42 5.55 15.12
CA GLN A 22 -4.46 4.95 15.96
C GLN A 22 -4.03 4.91 17.43
N HIS A 23 -2.77 4.57 17.72
CA HIS A 23 -2.23 4.61 19.08
C HIS A 23 -2.21 6.02 19.66
N TYR A 24 -1.81 7.01 18.87
CA TYR A 24 -1.87 8.41 19.29
C TYR A 24 -3.31 8.84 19.62
N VAL A 25 -4.26 8.56 18.72
CA VAL A 25 -5.67 8.91 18.94
C VAL A 25 -6.28 8.13 20.11
N LYS A 26 -5.90 6.86 20.30
CA LYS A 26 -6.35 6.02 21.41
C LYS A 26 -6.06 6.71 22.73
N ASN A 27 -4.85 7.24 22.91
CA ASN A 27 -4.47 7.91 24.14
C ASN A 27 -5.33 9.16 24.41
N ILE A 28 -5.72 9.90 23.37
CA ILE A 28 -6.64 11.04 23.48
C ILE A 28 -8.04 10.56 23.91
N VAL A 29 -8.54 9.49 23.30
CA VAL A 29 -9.87 8.93 23.62
C VAL A 29 -9.90 8.36 25.03
N GLU A 30 -8.89 7.60 25.45
CA GLU A 30 -8.85 7.02 26.81
C GLU A 30 -8.78 8.07 27.91
N GLN A 31 -8.16 9.24 27.67
CA GLN A 31 -8.14 10.35 28.63
C GLN A 31 -9.50 11.03 28.79
N LYS A 32 -10.31 11.08 27.72
CA LYS A 32 -11.60 11.78 27.69
C LYS A 32 -12.81 10.86 27.90
N GLY A 33 -12.63 9.54 27.78
CA GLY A 33 -13.70 8.56 27.81
C GLY A 33 -14.47 8.51 26.49
N LYS A 34 -15.82 8.56 26.56
CA LYS A 34 -16.67 8.60 25.36
C LYS A 34 -16.73 10.03 24.84
N ILE A 35 -16.42 10.21 23.56
CA ILE A 35 -16.41 11.55 22.94
C ILE A 35 -17.45 11.62 21.83
N PRO A 36 -18.36 12.61 21.80
CA PRO A 36 -19.24 12.83 20.66
C PRO A 36 -18.43 12.97 19.38
N PHE A 37 -18.70 12.11 18.39
CA PHE A 37 -17.85 11.98 17.20
C PHE A 37 -17.86 13.27 16.36
N ALA A 38 -18.98 13.99 16.30
CA ALA A 38 -19.07 15.29 15.63
C ALA A 38 -18.20 16.38 16.27
N GLU A 39 -17.98 16.35 17.57
CA GLU A 39 -17.17 17.38 18.26
C GLU A 39 -15.67 17.25 17.96
N ILE A 40 -15.20 16.03 17.66
CA ILE A 40 -13.78 15.74 17.38
C ILE A 40 -13.45 15.64 15.91
N LEU A 41 -14.46 15.64 15.03
CA LEU A 41 -14.28 15.33 13.61
C LEU A 41 -13.31 16.29 12.92
N SER A 42 -13.46 17.60 13.14
CA SER A 42 -12.56 18.62 12.58
C SER A 42 -11.15 18.53 13.16
N THR A 43 -11.02 18.27 14.46
CA THR A 43 -9.72 18.05 15.10
C THR A 43 -9.02 16.82 14.53
N PHE A 44 -9.73 15.71 14.37
CA PHE A 44 -9.18 14.48 13.82
C PHE A 44 -8.84 14.60 12.35
N HIS A 45 -9.63 15.32 11.58
CA HIS A 45 -9.27 15.62 10.19
C HIS A 45 -7.98 16.43 10.10
N THR A 46 -7.81 17.45 10.95
CA THR A 46 -6.53 18.18 11.07
C THR A 46 -5.37 17.23 11.40
N LEU A 47 -5.55 16.36 12.39
CA LEU A 47 -4.54 15.36 12.77
C LEU A 47 -4.22 14.38 11.63
N VAL A 48 -5.22 13.94 10.86
CA VAL A 48 -5.01 13.07 9.69
C VAL A 48 -4.15 13.80 8.65
N ASN A 49 -4.42 15.07 8.38
CA ASN A 49 -3.65 15.87 7.42
C ASN A 49 -2.20 16.08 7.90
N GLU A 50 -1.99 16.34 9.19
CA GLU A 50 -0.64 16.43 9.77
C GLU A 50 0.10 15.09 9.71
N TYR A 51 -0.55 14.01 10.10
CA TYR A 51 0.00 12.65 10.01
C TYR A 51 0.40 12.31 8.56
N GLN A 52 -0.45 12.62 7.58
CA GLN A 52 -0.16 12.37 6.18
C GLN A 52 1.10 13.09 5.72
N LYS A 53 1.31 14.35 6.13
CA LYS A 53 2.54 15.11 5.84
C LYS A 53 3.76 14.38 6.38
N PHE A 54 3.76 14.00 7.67
CA PHE A 54 4.88 13.25 8.26
C PHE A 54 5.14 11.89 7.60
N ALA A 55 4.08 11.18 7.21
CA ALA A 55 4.19 9.89 6.54
C ALA A 55 4.79 10.03 5.13
N VAL A 56 4.37 11.05 4.36
CA VAL A 56 4.89 11.34 3.02
C VAL A 56 6.35 11.80 3.08
N ASP A 57 6.67 12.67 4.04
CA ASP A 57 8.03 13.21 4.22
C ASP A 57 9.00 12.21 4.87
N GLN A 58 8.52 11.02 5.24
CA GLN A 58 9.29 9.98 5.93
C GLN A 58 9.92 10.46 7.25
N THR A 59 9.24 11.38 7.94
CA THR A 59 9.69 11.96 9.22
C THR A 59 8.79 11.58 10.40
N LEU A 60 7.94 10.57 10.21
CA LEU A 60 6.99 10.11 11.23
C LEU A 60 7.68 9.72 12.55
N ASP A 61 8.91 9.18 12.50
CA ASP A 61 9.69 8.83 13.69
C ASP A 61 10.10 10.02 14.56
N ARG A 62 10.12 11.23 13.99
CA ARG A 62 10.43 12.50 14.69
C ARG A 62 9.18 13.28 15.06
N SER A 63 8.00 12.79 14.70
CA SER A 63 6.73 13.45 14.97
C SER A 63 6.21 13.16 16.38
N PHE A 64 5.28 13.99 16.85
CA PHE A 64 4.60 13.78 18.14
C PHE A 64 3.71 12.52 18.14
N PHE A 65 3.36 11.98 16.96
CA PHE A 65 2.64 10.70 16.84
C PHE A 65 3.47 9.52 17.37
N CYS A 66 4.80 9.61 17.36
CA CYS A 66 5.70 8.58 17.90
C CYS A 66 6.14 8.84 19.35
N SER A 67 5.30 9.50 20.15
CA SER A 67 5.64 9.84 21.55
C SER A 67 5.49 8.66 22.52
N ASP A 68 4.58 7.72 22.26
CA ASP A 68 4.33 6.59 23.15
C ASP A 68 5.29 5.40 22.92
N GLU A 69 5.28 4.44 23.84
CA GLU A 69 6.17 3.27 23.77
C GLU A 69 5.84 2.32 22.61
N VAL A 70 4.56 2.13 22.28
CA VAL A 70 4.13 1.20 21.22
C VAL A 70 4.55 1.74 19.86
N SER A 71 4.26 3.02 19.60
CA SER A 71 4.65 3.67 18.35
C SER A 71 6.17 3.67 18.15
N ARG A 72 6.95 3.93 19.21
CA ARG A 72 8.43 3.84 19.15
C ARG A 72 8.90 2.42 18.87
N LYS A 73 8.30 1.40 19.49
CA LYS A 73 8.62 -0.01 19.21
C LYS A 73 8.31 -0.37 17.75
N LEU A 74 7.15 0.00 17.21
CA LEU A 74 6.82 -0.22 15.80
C LEU A 74 7.84 0.41 14.86
N MET A 75 8.23 1.66 15.11
CA MET A 75 9.25 2.34 14.30
C MET A 75 10.62 1.68 14.42
N ASN A 76 11.01 1.20 15.61
CA ASN A 76 12.28 0.49 15.79
C ASN A 76 12.29 -0.86 15.07
N LEU A 77 11.19 -1.63 15.13
CA LEU A 77 11.04 -2.89 14.39
C LEU A 77 11.20 -2.65 12.88
N ARG A 78 10.56 -1.59 12.36
CA ARG A 78 10.70 -1.19 10.95
C ARG A 78 12.13 -0.77 10.61
N LYS A 79 12.79 0.01 11.46
CA LYS A 79 14.19 0.42 11.28
C LYS A 79 15.14 -0.79 11.24
N ASN A 80 14.96 -1.76 12.13
CA ASN A 80 15.76 -2.98 12.14
C ASN A 80 15.59 -3.78 10.84
N TYR A 81 14.35 -3.89 10.34
CA TYR A 81 14.09 -4.50 9.04
C TYR A 81 14.76 -3.73 7.89
N HIS A 82 14.64 -2.40 7.88
CA HIS A 82 15.25 -1.54 6.87
C HIS A 82 16.76 -1.64 6.82
N GLN A 83 17.43 -1.74 7.98
CA GLN A 83 18.89 -1.94 8.04
C GLN A 83 19.33 -3.18 7.26
N VAL A 84 18.58 -4.28 7.36
CA VAL A 84 18.90 -5.52 6.62
C VAL A 84 18.63 -5.36 5.13
N MET A 85 17.52 -4.72 4.75
CA MET A 85 17.22 -4.48 3.34
C MET A 85 18.25 -3.58 2.64
N MET A 86 18.81 -2.61 3.35
CA MET A 86 19.80 -1.68 2.78
C MET A 86 21.08 -2.37 2.32
N ASN A 87 21.32 -3.63 2.71
CA ASN A 87 22.38 -4.46 2.15
C ASN A 87 22.21 -4.72 0.63
N CYS A 88 21.03 -4.42 0.04
CA CYS A 88 20.84 -4.52 -1.40
C CYS A 88 21.32 -3.27 -2.17
N ALA A 89 21.79 -2.22 -1.47
CA ALA A 89 22.08 -0.92 -2.08
C ALA A 89 23.32 -0.88 -2.98
N ASP A 90 24.13 -1.94 -2.99
CA ASP A 90 25.29 -2.12 -3.87
C ASP A 90 24.99 -3.09 -5.04
N GLY A 91 23.72 -3.43 -5.26
CA GLY A 91 23.30 -4.43 -6.25
C GLY A 91 23.24 -5.86 -5.72
N THR A 92 23.70 -6.13 -4.50
CA THR A 92 23.69 -7.48 -3.91
C THR A 92 22.26 -7.96 -3.63
N ASN A 93 21.96 -9.20 -4.03
CA ASN A 93 20.69 -9.82 -3.70
C ASN A 93 20.63 -10.13 -2.20
N VAL A 94 19.52 -9.74 -1.57
CA VAL A 94 19.26 -9.96 -0.14
C VAL A 94 18.21 -11.06 0.03
N LEU A 95 18.57 -12.10 0.76
CA LEU A 95 17.62 -13.05 1.33
C LEU A 95 17.28 -12.61 2.75
N LEU A 96 16.02 -12.24 3.00
CA LEU A 96 15.55 -11.90 4.33
C LEU A 96 15.58 -13.15 5.22
N PRO A 97 16.32 -13.11 6.35
CA PRO A 97 16.39 -14.25 7.25
C PRO A 97 15.03 -14.55 7.89
N GLU A 98 14.61 -15.82 7.90
CA GLU A 98 13.38 -16.25 8.61
C GLU A 98 13.44 -15.85 10.10
N THR A 99 14.61 -15.96 10.74
CA THR A 99 14.82 -15.58 12.15
C THR A 99 14.56 -14.10 12.44
N LEU A 100 14.85 -13.21 11.49
CA LEU A 100 14.53 -11.78 11.62
C LEU A 100 13.01 -11.56 11.58
N VAL A 101 12.35 -12.18 10.61
CA VAL A 101 10.90 -12.07 10.42
C VAL A 101 10.16 -12.64 11.63
N ASP A 102 10.54 -13.83 12.09
CA ASP A 102 9.97 -14.48 13.27
C ASP A 102 10.16 -13.62 14.54
N SER A 103 11.35 -13.04 14.72
CA SER A 103 11.62 -12.14 15.85
C SER A 103 10.75 -10.88 15.83
N ILE A 104 10.50 -10.31 14.65
CA ILE A 104 9.61 -9.14 14.53
C ILE A 104 8.16 -9.56 14.79
N ILE A 105 7.69 -10.69 14.25
CA ILE A 105 6.34 -11.21 14.51
C ILE A 105 6.12 -11.45 16.01
N GLU A 106 7.09 -12.07 16.69
CA GLU A 106 7.00 -12.31 18.13
C GLU A 106 6.88 -10.99 18.91
N GLN A 107 7.64 -9.97 18.53
CA GLN A 107 7.58 -8.66 19.15
C GLN A 107 6.24 -7.95 18.85
N LEU A 108 5.73 -8.04 17.62
CA LEU A 108 4.41 -7.50 17.25
C LEU A 108 3.28 -8.13 18.07
N ARG A 109 3.30 -9.45 18.29
CA ARG A 109 2.30 -10.16 19.10
C ARG A 109 2.26 -9.72 20.56
N ARG A 110 3.34 -9.10 21.07
CA ARG A 110 3.41 -8.55 22.44
C ARG A 110 2.95 -7.09 22.51
N LEU A 111 2.75 -6.42 21.38
CA LEU A 111 2.25 -5.06 21.34
C LEU A 111 0.72 -5.06 21.44
N PRO A 112 0.11 -4.07 22.12
CA PRO A 112 -1.33 -3.93 22.20
C PRO A 112 -1.89 -3.28 20.92
N ILE A 113 -1.62 -3.89 19.77
CA ILE A 113 -2.13 -3.50 18.44
C ILE A 113 -3.25 -4.46 18.01
N ASN A 114 -4.19 -3.98 17.20
CA ASN A 114 -5.16 -4.87 16.57
C ASN A 114 -4.50 -5.63 15.42
N SER A 115 -4.77 -6.94 15.33
CA SER A 115 -4.38 -7.74 14.17
C SER A 115 -5.20 -7.32 12.95
N THR A 116 -4.55 -7.26 11.80
CA THR A 116 -5.21 -6.95 10.53
C THR A 116 -6.15 -8.07 10.13
N ALA A 117 -7.33 -7.75 9.61
CA ALA A 117 -8.35 -8.77 9.28
C ALA A 117 -7.87 -9.73 8.18
N PHE A 118 -7.42 -9.17 7.05
CA PHE A 118 -6.84 -9.91 5.94
C PHE A 118 -5.69 -9.10 5.32
N THR A 119 -4.86 -9.77 4.53
CA THR A 119 -3.82 -9.17 3.69
C THR A 119 -4.03 -9.63 2.25
N LYS A 120 -4.10 -8.68 1.31
CA LYS A 120 -4.16 -8.93 -0.14
C LYS A 120 -2.76 -8.94 -0.72
N PHE A 121 -2.47 -9.97 -1.51
CA PHE A 121 -1.26 -10.12 -2.31
C PHE A 121 -1.65 -10.20 -3.79
N LEU A 122 -0.99 -9.40 -4.64
CA LEU A 122 -0.98 -9.62 -6.10
C LEU A 122 0.35 -10.28 -6.46
N ILE A 123 0.29 -11.48 -7.02
CA ILE A 123 1.45 -12.34 -7.22
C ILE A 123 1.52 -12.80 -8.68
N GLN A 124 2.71 -12.69 -9.27
CA GLN A 124 3.04 -13.33 -10.54
C GLN A 124 3.97 -14.52 -10.30
N HIS A 125 3.77 -15.58 -11.07
CA HIS A 125 4.59 -16.78 -10.99
C HIS A 125 5.71 -16.67 -12.02
N ASP A 126 6.93 -16.92 -11.58
CA ASP A 126 8.11 -16.98 -12.44
C ASP A 126 8.45 -18.42 -12.80
N LYS A 127 9.00 -18.64 -14.00
CA LYS A 127 9.40 -19.99 -14.47
C LYS A 127 10.47 -20.63 -13.58
N SER A 128 11.27 -19.83 -12.89
CA SER A 128 12.31 -20.31 -11.98
C SER A 128 11.77 -20.75 -10.61
N GLY A 129 10.44 -20.79 -10.42
CA GLY A 129 9.79 -21.20 -9.18
C GLY A 129 9.66 -20.11 -8.12
N TYR A 130 9.99 -18.86 -8.48
CA TYR A 130 9.79 -17.69 -7.63
C TYR A 130 8.37 -17.13 -7.78
N PHE A 131 7.90 -16.45 -6.73
CA PHE A 131 6.60 -15.77 -6.69
C PHE A 131 6.83 -14.29 -6.46
N VAL A 132 6.56 -13.46 -7.47
CA VAL A 132 6.84 -12.03 -7.39
C VAL A 132 5.63 -11.28 -6.86
N ILE A 133 5.82 -10.57 -5.74
CA ILE A 133 4.76 -9.75 -5.13
C ILE A 133 4.77 -8.38 -5.79
N ASN A 134 3.73 -8.11 -6.59
CA ASN A 134 3.54 -6.84 -7.27
C ASN A 134 2.87 -5.79 -6.40
N ASP A 135 1.93 -6.24 -5.58
CA ASP A 135 1.17 -5.38 -4.67
C ASP A 135 0.87 -6.14 -3.39
N LEU A 136 0.87 -5.40 -2.30
CA LEU A 136 0.67 -5.90 -0.96
C LEU A 136 -0.03 -4.84 -0.13
N GLN A 137 -1.23 -5.16 0.36
CA GLN A 137 -2.04 -4.24 1.14
C GLN A 137 -2.88 -4.97 2.16
N PHE A 138 -3.24 -4.29 3.24
CA PHE A 138 -4.29 -4.80 4.12
C PHE A 138 -5.61 -4.89 3.36
N SER A 139 -6.38 -5.90 3.70
CA SER A 139 -7.64 -6.20 3.05
C SER A 139 -8.74 -6.48 4.06
N TYR A 140 -9.95 -6.26 3.59
CA TYR A 140 -11.19 -6.57 4.28
C TYR A 140 -12.14 -7.29 3.31
N LEU A 141 -11.59 -8.13 2.43
CA LEU A 141 -12.29 -8.87 1.39
C LEU A 141 -13.02 -7.97 0.39
N ASN A 142 -12.63 -6.69 0.28
CA ASN A 142 -13.36 -5.69 -0.51
C ASN A 142 -13.37 -6.03 -2.01
N PHE A 143 -12.28 -6.62 -2.53
CA PHE A 143 -12.22 -7.07 -3.91
C PHE A 143 -13.23 -8.20 -4.17
N PHE A 144 -13.17 -9.26 -3.37
CA PHE A 144 -14.06 -10.42 -3.54
C PHE A 144 -15.53 -10.08 -3.27
N ILE A 145 -15.83 -9.24 -2.28
CA ILE A 145 -17.19 -8.77 -2.02
C ILE A 145 -17.77 -7.98 -3.22
N ARG A 146 -16.91 -7.28 -3.98
CA ARG A 146 -17.33 -6.48 -5.14
C ARG A 146 -17.44 -7.26 -6.43
N HIS A 147 -16.53 -8.20 -6.66
CA HIS A 147 -16.36 -8.90 -7.93
C HIS A 147 -16.79 -10.38 -7.87
N GLY A 148 -17.00 -10.91 -6.68
CA GLY A 148 -17.49 -12.27 -6.46
C GLY A 148 -18.99 -12.41 -6.72
N MET A 149 -19.47 -13.66 -6.70
CA MET A 149 -20.89 -13.93 -6.85
C MET A 149 -21.66 -13.56 -5.57
N PRO A 150 -22.89 -13.04 -5.65
CA PRO A 150 -23.69 -12.71 -4.46
C PRO A 150 -23.82 -13.85 -3.45
N SER A 151 -23.89 -15.10 -3.92
CA SER A 151 -23.93 -16.31 -3.08
C SER A 151 -22.67 -16.53 -2.22
N GLN A 152 -21.51 -16.00 -2.65
CA GLN A 152 -20.25 -16.06 -1.91
C GLN A 152 -20.11 -14.89 -0.94
N ASN A 153 -20.77 -13.76 -1.21
CA ASN A 153 -20.65 -12.55 -0.40
C ASN A 153 -21.09 -12.76 1.05
N GLU A 154 -22.16 -13.51 1.31
CA GLU A 154 -22.60 -13.81 2.68
C GLU A 154 -21.54 -14.56 3.48
N GLN A 155 -20.88 -15.55 2.85
CA GLN A 155 -19.80 -16.32 3.47
C GLN A 155 -18.59 -15.41 3.76
N LEU A 156 -18.20 -14.57 2.81
CA LEU A 156 -17.11 -13.60 2.98
C LEU A 156 -17.42 -12.60 4.10
N PHE A 157 -18.66 -12.10 4.20
CA PHE A 157 -19.07 -11.23 5.30
C PHE A 157 -19.07 -11.94 6.65
N ARG A 158 -19.45 -13.22 6.73
CA ARG A 158 -19.34 -14.00 7.96
C ARG A 158 -17.87 -14.19 8.36
N LEU A 159 -17.01 -14.56 7.42
CA LEU A 159 -15.55 -14.66 7.66
C LEU A 159 -14.97 -13.33 8.17
N LEU A 160 -15.36 -12.21 7.55
CA LEU A 160 -14.94 -10.89 7.98
C LEU A 160 -15.43 -10.54 9.38
N LYS A 161 -16.70 -10.84 9.70
CA LYS A 161 -17.24 -10.65 11.05
C LYS A 161 -16.53 -11.53 12.07
N GLN A 162 -16.19 -12.77 11.74
CA GLN A 162 -15.45 -13.65 12.63
C GLN A 162 -14.04 -13.12 12.89
N LYS A 163 -13.34 -12.67 11.85
CA LYS A 163 -12.01 -12.07 12.00
C LYS A 163 -12.00 -10.76 12.75
N LEU A 164 -13.02 -9.95 12.55
CA LEU A 164 -13.24 -8.75 13.34
C LEU A 164 -13.91 -9.06 14.68
N GLN A 165 -14.17 -10.31 15.07
CA GLN A 165 -14.83 -10.64 16.35
C GLN A 165 -16.13 -9.83 16.57
N CYS A 166 -16.90 -9.67 15.49
CA CYS A 166 -18.23 -9.08 15.46
C CYS A 166 -19.33 -10.14 15.26
N ASP A 167 -18.95 -11.40 14.98
CA ASP A 167 -19.90 -12.48 14.79
C ASP A 167 -20.52 -12.88 16.14
N GLY A 168 -21.85 -12.87 16.25
CA GLY A 168 -22.57 -13.10 17.51
C GLY A 168 -22.42 -12.00 18.58
N SER A 169 -21.71 -10.90 18.28
CA SER A 169 -21.49 -9.75 19.18
C SER A 169 -22.59 -8.69 19.03
N PRO A 170 -22.87 -7.85 20.06
CA PRO A 170 -23.69 -6.63 19.88
C PRO A 170 -23.07 -5.61 18.92
N VAL A 171 -21.81 -5.80 18.51
CA VAL A 171 -21.09 -4.93 17.57
C VAL A 171 -21.50 -5.21 16.12
N ARG A 172 -21.96 -4.17 15.42
CA ARG A 172 -22.40 -4.21 14.03
C ARG A 172 -21.31 -3.71 13.08
N LEU A 173 -20.97 -4.52 12.08
CA LEU A 173 -20.13 -4.10 10.96
C LEU A 173 -20.98 -3.36 9.91
N ILE A 174 -20.61 -2.13 9.55
CA ILE A 174 -21.29 -1.34 8.53
C ILE A 174 -20.31 -0.98 7.42
N THR A 175 -20.66 -1.24 6.16
CA THR A 175 -19.82 -0.92 5.01
C THR A 175 -20.25 0.38 4.32
N TYR A 176 -19.29 1.16 3.81
CA TYR A 176 -19.58 2.35 3.01
C TYR A 176 -18.57 2.54 1.87
N SER A 177 -19.02 3.15 0.76
CA SER A 177 -18.23 3.43 -0.44
C SER A 177 -18.82 4.62 -1.21
N PRO A 178 -18.57 5.87 -0.80
CA PRO A 178 -19.08 7.06 -1.49
C PRO A 178 -18.62 7.12 -2.96
N SER A 179 -19.56 7.39 -3.86
CA SER A 179 -19.30 7.62 -5.27
C SER A 179 -19.17 9.12 -5.55
N TYR A 180 -17.94 9.65 -5.60
CA TYR A 180 -17.67 11.05 -5.95
C TYR A 180 -17.67 11.28 -7.48
N GLY A 181 -18.63 10.70 -8.21
CA GLY A 181 -18.68 10.79 -9.68
C GLY A 181 -17.55 10.07 -10.43
N TYR A 182 -16.66 9.37 -9.71
CA TYR A 182 -15.57 8.55 -10.26
C TYR A 182 -15.99 7.08 -10.39
N HIS A 183 -15.86 6.53 -11.61
CA HIS A 183 -16.30 5.19 -12.01
C HIS A 183 -15.73 3.97 -11.23
N PRO A 184 -14.51 3.95 -10.62
CA PRO A 184 -14.02 2.75 -9.92
C PRO A 184 -14.75 2.45 -8.59
N ASN A 185 -15.59 3.37 -8.09
CA ASN A 185 -16.41 3.15 -6.89
C ASN A 185 -17.81 2.57 -7.17
N LEU A 186 -18.14 2.21 -8.42
CA LEU A 186 -19.33 1.41 -8.71
C LEU A 186 -19.11 -0.02 -8.22
N SER A 187 -19.32 -0.25 -6.93
CA SER A 187 -19.61 -1.60 -6.46
C SER A 187 -20.86 -2.08 -7.20
N MET A 188 -20.79 -3.24 -7.85
CA MET A 188 -22.00 -3.95 -8.33
C MET A 188 -22.91 -4.40 -7.17
N LEU A 189 -22.61 -4.04 -5.92
CA LEU A 189 -23.56 -3.94 -4.80
C LEU A 189 -24.63 -2.84 -5.01
N GLN A 190 -24.94 -2.46 -6.25
CA GLN A 190 -26.23 -1.87 -6.58
C GLN A 190 -27.38 -2.89 -6.42
N GLY A 191 -27.06 -4.16 -6.14
CA GLY A 191 -28.00 -5.14 -5.60
C GLY A 191 -27.78 -5.36 -4.10
N GLU A 192 -28.63 -4.74 -3.28
CA GLU A 192 -29.08 -5.22 -1.97
C GLU A 192 -28.08 -5.93 -1.04
N VAL A 193 -27.38 -5.14 -0.23
CA VAL A 193 -27.36 -5.40 1.22
C VAL A 193 -28.10 -4.23 1.88
N LYS A 194 -29.38 -4.07 1.50
CA LYS A 194 -30.34 -3.23 2.22
C LYS A 194 -30.70 -3.99 3.50
N TRP A 195 -29.88 -3.88 4.54
CA TRP A 195 -30.36 -4.29 5.86
C TRP A 195 -31.51 -3.37 6.26
N ARG A 196 -32.74 -3.89 6.20
CA ARG A 196 -33.87 -3.29 6.89
C ARG A 196 -33.60 -3.45 8.38
N HIS A 197 -33.48 -2.33 9.08
CA HIS A 197 -33.58 -2.30 10.52
C HIS A 197 -34.87 -3.02 10.96
N PRO A 198 -34.91 -3.77 12.08
CA PRO A 198 -36.15 -4.35 12.61
C PRO A 198 -37.25 -3.31 12.89
N SER A 199 -36.89 -2.01 12.95
CA SER A 199 -37.83 -0.87 13.06
C SER A 199 -38.10 -0.13 11.75
N GLY A 200 -37.71 -0.66 10.59
CA GLY A 200 -38.02 -0.06 9.28
C GLY A 200 -37.13 1.11 8.81
N LEU A 201 -36.06 1.46 9.54
CA LEU A 201 -35.11 2.50 9.12
C LEU A 201 -34.30 2.04 7.89
N ARG A 202 -34.40 2.79 6.78
CA ARG A 202 -33.57 2.65 5.56
C ARG A 202 -32.19 3.28 5.81
N LEU A 203 -31.15 2.59 5.37
CA LEU A 203 -29.74 3.04 5.43
C LEU A 203 -29.37 4.10 4.37
N ASP A 204 -30.31 5.00 4.04
CA ASP A 204 -29.97 6.28 3.38
C ASP A 204 -29.23 7.23 4.39
N PHE A 205 -29.14 6.82 5.66
CA PHE A 205 -28.59 7.56 6.80
C PHE A 205 -27.08 7.79 6.81
N PHE A 206 -26.25 6.90 6.25
CA PHE A 206 -24.77 7.07 6.29
C PHE A 206 -24.26 8.12 5.29
N GLN A 207 -25.12 8.55 4.34
CA GLN A 207 -24.85 9.70 3.47
C GLN A 207 -25.29 11.02 4.12
N HIS A 208 -26.03 10.97 5.22
CA HIS A 208 -26.51 12.16 5.93
C HIS A 208 -25.50 12.53 7.03
N PRO A 209 -24.87 13.72 6.99
CA PRO A 209 -23.91 14.17 8.01
C PRO A 209 -24.43 14.09 9.46
N SER A 210 -25.75 14.07 9.63
CA SER A 210 -26.41 13.95 10.94
C SER A 210 -26.19 12.62 11.65
N PHE A 211 -25.91 11.51 10.95
CA PHE A 211 -25.68 10.21 11.61
C PHE A 211 -24.46 10.25 12.55
N PHE A 212 -23.35 10.79 12.06
CA PHE A 212 -22.13 11.00 12.84
C PHE A 212 -22.33 12.00 13.97
N GLY A 213 -23.28 12.92 13.82
CA GLY A 213 -23.75 13.86 14.86
C GLY A 213 -24.30 13.20 16.12
N HIS A 214 -24.76 11.95 16.03
CA HIS A 214 -25.38 11.22 17.13
C HIS A 214 -24.53 10.04 17.61
N CYS A 215 -23.34 9.85 17.04
CA CYS A 215 -22.42 8.80 17.46
C CYS A 215 -21.45 9.32 18.53
N THR A 216 -21.07 8.46 19.46
CA THR A 216 -19.89 8.68 20.31
C THR A 216 -18.77 7.73 19.90
N LEU A 217 -17.53 8.20 19.88
CA LEU A 217 -16.36 7.38 19.68
C LEU A 217 -15.90 6.82 21.03
N SER A 218 -15.63 5.52 21.07
CA SER A 218 -15.02 4.86 22.22
C SER A 218 -13.91 3.90 21.79
N TRP A 219 -13.04 3.57 22.76
CA TRP A 219 -12.00 2.57 22.61
C TRP A 219 -12.42 1.26 23.27
N ASP A 220 -12.43 0.18 22.51
CA ASP A 220 -12.64 -1.17 23.00
C ASP A 220 -11.31 -1.77 23.46
N ARG A 221 -11.18 -1.99 24.78
CA ARG A 221 -9.96 -2.53 25.40
C ARG A 221 -9.78 -4.03 25.18
N GLU A 222 -10.86 -4.77 24.97
CA GLU A 222 -10.82 -6.21 24.74
C GLU A 222 -10.29 -6.49 23.33
N TYR A 223 -10.80 -5.73 22.36
CA TYR A 223 -10.49 -5.92 20.93
C TYR A 223 -9.47 -4.93 20.37
N LEU A 224 -8.92 -4.06 21.23
CA LEU A 224 -7.89 -3.07 20.90
C LEU A 224 -8.24 -2.23 19.65
N ARG A 225 -9.45 -1.68 19.61
CA ARG A 225 -9.96 -0.95 18.43
C ARG A 225 -10.89 0.18 18.79
N PHE A 226 -11.09 1.09 17.84
CA PHE A 226 -12.17 2.06 17.93
C PHE A 226 -13.52 1.45 17.58
N GLN A 227 -14.57 1.96 18.21
CA GLN A 227 -15.97 1.70 17.86
C GLN A 227 -16.79 2.99 17.93
N LEU A 228 -17.83 3.09 17.12
CA LEU A 228 -18.87 4.11 17.25
C LEU A 228 -20.03 3.55 18.06
N GLU A 229 -20.59 4.35 18.96
CA GLU A 229 -21.78 4.02 19.72
C GLU A 229 -22.93 4.94 19.31
N TYR A 230 -24.06 4.35 18.95
CA TYR A 230 -25.31 5.04 18.61
C TYR A 230 -26.44 4.45 19.46
N GLY A 231 -26.81 5.15 20.54
CA GLY A 231 -27.64 4.56 21.60
C GLY A 231 -26.96 3.32 22.19
N ASP A 232 -27.69 2.20 22.25
CA ASP A 232 -27.17 0.92 22.76
C ASP A 232 -26.40 0.10 21.70
N GLN A 233 -26.27 0.61 20.46
CA GLN A 233 -25.59 -0.11 19.37
C GLN A 233 -24.13 0.27 19.29
N LYS A 234 -23.26 -0.74 19.19
CA LYS A 234 -21.84 -0.58 18.84
C LYS A 234 -21.63 -0.84 17.36
N ILE A 235 -20.81 -0.04 16.70
CA ILE A 235 -20.67 0.01 15.24
C ILE A 235 -19.19 0.08 14.85
N ILE A 236 -18.83 -0.69 13.83
CA ILE A 236 -17.53 -0.59 13.15
C ILE A 236 -17.79 -0.21 11.68
N PRO A 237 -17.42 1.01 11.27
CA PRO A 237 -17.50 1.41 9.88
C PRO A 237 -16.31 0.82 9.10
N LEU A 238 -16.61 0.31 7.90
CA LEU A 238 -15.65 -0.28 6.99
C LEU A 238 -15.74 0.40 5.62
N TYR A 239 -14.66 1.08 5.24
CA TYR A 239 -14.51 1.59 3.89
C TYR A 239 -14.22 0.42 2.95
N THR A 240 -15.12 0.21 1.99
CA THR A 240 -14.95 -0.83 0.97
C THR A 240 -14.63 -0.26 -0.39
N GLY A 241 -14.46 1.07 -0.54
CA GLY A 241 -14.13 1.77 -1.78
C GLY A 241 -12.72 1.48 -2.33
N GLN A 242 -12.50 1.85 -3.60
CA GLN A 242 -11.19 1.76 -4.26
C GLN A 242 -10.46 3.11 -4.32
N LEU A 243 -11.16 4.19 -4.00
CA LEU A 243 -10.54 5.51 -3.95
C LEU A 243 -9.62 5.61 -2.73
N ALA A 244 -8.44 6.21 -2.87
CA ALA A 244 -7.54 6.39 -1.74
C ALA A 244 -8.25 7.25 -0.67
N PRO A 245 -8.15 6.90 0.63
CA PRO A 245 -8.84 7.61 1.71
C PRO A 245 -8.64 9.13 1.74
N SER A 246 -7.49 9.63 1.27
CA SER A 246 -7.18 11.07 1.18
C SER A 246 -8.07 11.84 0.20
N HIS A 247 -8.80 11.16 -0.68
CA HIS A 247 -9.75 11.78 -1.61
C HIS A 247 -11.20 11.69 -1.13
N LEU A 248 -11.46 11.15 0.06
CA LEU A 248 -12.79 11.18 0.67
C LEU A 248 -13.07 12.60 1.21
N SER A 249 -14.35 12.91 1.43
CA SER A 249 -14.73 14.13 2.14
C SER A 249 -14.22 14.09 3.57
N GLU A 250 -13.98 15.26 4.17
CA GLU A 250 -13.44 15.42 5.54
C GLU A 250 -14.08 14.44 6.55
N HIS A 251 -15.40 14.35 6.58
CA HIS A 251 -16.15 13.48 7.51
C HIS A 251 -15.93 11.97 7.27
N MET A 252 -15.62 11.58 6.03
CA MET A 252 -15.43 10.18 5.63
C MET A 252 -13.95 9.77 5.62
N THR A 253 -13.03 10.73 5.49
CA THR A 253 -11.58 10.51 5.52
C THR A 253 -11.09 10.05 6.88
N VAL A 254 -11.70 10.50 7.98
CA VAL A 254 -11.27 10.13 9.34
C VAL A 254 -11.53 8.65 9.65
N LEU A 255 -12.63 8.10 9.16
CA LEU A 255 -13.05 6.72 9.46
C LEU A 255 -12.02 5.64 9.08
N PRO A 256 -11.50 5.55 7.84
CA PRO A 256 -10.53 4.52 7.50
C PRO A 256 -9.18 4.70 8.21
N TYR A 257 -8.91 5.87 8.79
CA TYR A 257 -7.73 6.10 9.62
C TYR A 257 -7.89 5.54 11.04
N LEU A 258 -9.10 5.60 11.58
CA LEU A 258 -9.41 5.06 12.91
C LEU A 258 -9.72 3.56 12.87
N PHE A 259 -10.53 3.11 11.91
CA PHE A 259 -11.17 1.79 11.96
C PHE A 259 -10.50 0.75 11.08
N GLN A 260 -9.55 1.14 10.23
CA GLN A 260 -8.89 0.24 9.29
C GLN A 260 -7.38 0.43 9.27
N ASN A 261 -6.70 -0.67 8.98
CA ASN A 261 -5.28 -0.69 8.72
C ASN A 261 -4.93 0.07 7.43
N GLY A 262 -3.69 0.54 7.37
CA GLY A 262 -3.15 1.43 6.34
C GLY A 262 -2.88 0.82 4.98
N PHE A 263 -2.00 1.47 4.24
CA PHE A 263 -1.25 0.79 3.20
C PHE A 263 0.07 0.36 3.84
N ALA A 264 0.50 -0.87 3.61
CA ALA A 264 1.81 -1.30 4.06
C ALA A 264 2.88 -0.59 3.22
N GLN A 265 3.67 0.25 3.87
CA GLN A 265 4.75 0.98 3.21
C GLN A 265 6.10 0.55 3.75
N GLY A 266 7.07 0.37 2.85
CA GLY A 266 8.46 0.10 3.21
C GLY A 266 8.80 -1.37 3.40
N ILE A 267 8.03 -2.30 2.82
CA ILE A 267 8.49 -3.68 2.61
C ILE A 267 9.62 -3.76 1.56
N GLN A 268 9.73 -2.76 0.70
CA GLN A 268 10.81 -2.57 -0.28
C GLN A 268 11.63 -1.33 0.08
N VAL A 269 12.80 -1.16 -0.54
CA VAL A 269 13.52 0.11 -0.53
C VAL A 269 12.66 1.17 -1.21
N HIS A 270 12.39 2.26 -0.47
CA HIS A 270 11.48 3.30 -0.93
C HIS A 270 12.18 4.22 -1.94
N TYR A 271 11.53 4.55 -3.06
CA TYR A 271 12.15 5.40 -4.09
C TYR A 271 12.66 6.74 -3.55
N LEU A 272 11.88 7.41 -2.69
CA LEU A 272 12.28 8.68 -2.04
C LEU A 272 13.54 8.58 -1.14
N SER A 273 13.97 7.38 -0.72
CA SER A 273 15.21 7.21 0.06
C SER A 273 16.44 7.00 -0.84
N ILE A 274 16.26 6.92 -2.15
CA ILE A 274 17.34 6.72 -3.11
C ILE A 274 17.94 8.07 -3.48
N SER A 275 19.23 8.24 -3.16
CA SER A 275 20.05 9.30 -3.71
C SER A 275 20.66 8.85 -5.04
N LEU A 276 20.57 9.71 -6.05
CA LEU A 276 21.07 9.45 -7.40
C LEU A 276 22.05 10.55 -7.80
N ARG A 277 23.25 10.14 -8.20
CA ARG A 277 24.22 11.02 -8.88
C ARG A 277 24.19 10.75 -10.38
N ASP A 278 24.63 9.56 -10.75
CA ASP A 278 24.79 9.13 -12.14
C ASP A 278 24.11 7.79 -12.33
N TYR A 279 24.45 6.84 -11.46
CA TYR A 279 23.94 5.48 -11.47
C TYR A 279 23.79 4.96 -10.03
N THR A 280 22.74 4.18 -9.81
CA THR A 280 22.53 3.40 -8.58
C THR A 280 21.98 2.03 -8.94
N GLU A 281 22.47 0.98 -8.30
CA GLU A 281 21.96 -0.38 -8.42
C GLU A 281 21.29 -0.82 -7.12
N LEU A 282 20.16 -1.53 -7.22
CA LEU A 282 19.51 -2.17 -6.09
C LEU A 282 19.33 -3.66 -6.39
N GLY A 283 19.84 -4.51 -5.52
CA GLY A 283 19.65 -5.95 -5.61
C GLY A 283 18.21 -6.39 -5.36
N ARG A 284 17.94 -7.65 -5.68
CA ARG A 284 16.66 -8.31 -5.40
C ARG A 284 16.50 -8.56 -3.90
N ILE A 285 15.30 -8.38 -3.36
CA ILE A 285 14.97 -8.75 -1.98
C ILE A 285 14.00 -9.92 -2.01
N THR A 286 14.35 -11.01 -1.33
CA THR A 286 13.58 -12.24 -1.29
C THR A 286 13.25 -12.68 0.13
N PHE A 287 12.14 -13.38 0.31
CA PHE A 287 11.78 -14.07 1.54
C PHE A 287 11.30 -15.49 1.20
N GLY A 288 12.19 -16.47 1.41
CA GLY A 288 12.00 -17.80 0.81
C GLY A 288 11.83 -17.70 -0.71
N PRO A 289 10.77 -18.29 -1.31
CA PRO A 289 10.52 -18.20 -2.73
C PRO A 289 9.79 -16.90 -3.15
N LEU A 290 9.46 -16.01 -2.21
CA LEU A 290 8.78 -14.75 -2.51
C LEU A 290 9.79 -13.67 -2.92
N VAL A 291 9.59 -13.01 -4.04
CA VAL A 291 10.34 -11.81 -4.44
C VAL A 291 9.57 -10.59 -3.97
N LEU A 292 10.11 -9.90 -2.96
CA LEU A 292 9.51 -8.69 -2.39
C LEU A 292 9.92 -7.46 -3.16
N GLN A 293 11.14 -7.44 -3.70
CA GLN A 293 11.67 -6.37 -4.56
C GLN A 293 12.45 -7.01 -5.70
N ARG A 294 12.13 -6.59 -6.93
CA ARG A 294 12.89 -6.91 -8.14
C ARG A 294 14.22 -6.15 -8.15
N LYS A 295 15.25 -6.73 -8.79
CA LYS A 295 16.51 -6.03 -9.08
C LYS A 295 16.24 -4.77 -9.89
N ARG A 296 16.95 -3.68 -9.58
CA ARG A 296 16.80 -2.37 -10.25
C ARG A 296 18.14 -1.77 -10.62
N GLN A 297 18.20 -1.15 -11.79
CA GLN A 297 19.29 -0.30 -12.25
C GLN A 297 18.71 1.08 -12.51
N ILE A 298 19.28 2.12 -11.91
CA ILE A 298 18.72 3.47 -11.92
C ILE A 298 19.74 4.40 -12.56
N LEU A 299 19.41 4.92 -13.74
CA LEU A 299 20.26 5.85 -14.48
C LEU A 299 19.75 7.29 -14.33
N HIS A 300 20.66 8.23 -14.15
CA HIS A 300 20.37 9.65 -14.30
C HIS A 300 20.21 9.99 -15.79
N SER A 301 19.25 10.84 -16.14
CA SER A 301 18.93 11.20 -17.52
C SER A 301 20.09 11.81 -18.30
N LYS A 302 21.08 12.38 -17.61
CA LYS A 302 22.32 12.89 -18.21
C LYS A 302 23.10 11.83 -18.98
N LEU A 303 23.00 10.57 -18.56
CA LEU A 303 23.61 9.43 -19.24
C LEU A 303 22.94 9.13 -20.59
N LEU A 304 21.80 9.76 -20.89
CA LEU A 304 21.00 9.58 -22.10
C LEU A 304 21.04 10.81 -23.03
N GLU A 305 21.77 11.88 -22.68
CA GLU A 305 21.71 13.18 -23.38
C GLU A 305 22.16 13.15 -24.86
N ASN A 306 22.87 12.10 -25.29
CA ASN A 306 23.41 11.96 -26.65
C ASN A 306 22.87 10.72 -27.40
N ILE A 307 21.74 10.18 -26.96
CA ILE A 307 21.11 8.98 -27.50
C ILE A 307 19.87 9.40 -28.29
N GLY A 308 19.98 9.52 -29.61
CA GLY A 308 18.87 9.92 -30.48
C GLY A 308 18.08 8.73 -31.07
N PRO A 309 16.93 8.98 -31.71
CA PRO A 309 16.09 7.92 -32.29
C PRO A 309 16.73 7.24 -33.52
N GLU A 310 17.81 7.78 -34.06
CA GLU A 310 18.57 7.22 -35.19
C GLU A 310 19.32 5.94 -34.84
N PHE A 311 19.78 5.21 -35.86
CA PHE A 311 20.52 3.95 -35.71
C PHE A 311 21.78 4.09 -34.84
N GLN A 312 22.50 5.20 -34.94
CA GLN A 312 23.68 5.47 -34.10
C GLN A 312 23.29 5.66 -32.63
N GLY A 313 22.15 6.30 -32.35
CA GLY A 313 21.62 6.42 -30.99
C GLY A 313 21.16 5.07 -30.46
N TYR A 314 20.51 4.24 -31.28
CA TYR A 314 20.15 2.86 -30.92
C TYR A 314 21.37 2.03 -30.52
N ALA A 315 22.47 2.09 -31.30
CA ALA A 315 23.72 1.41 -30.96
C ALA A 315 24.30 1.92 -29.63
N LYS A 316 24.37 3.24 -29.43
CA LYS A 316 24.84 3.84 -28.16
C LYS A 316 23.96 3.46 -26.96
N PHE A 317 22.66 3.28 -27.17
CA PHE A 317 21.76 2.83 -26.12
C PHE A 317 22.08 1.39 -25.71
N HIS A 318 22.33 0.49 -26.66
CA HIS A 318 22.77 -0.88 -26.35
C HIS A 318 24.13 -0.90 -25.64
N GLU A 319 25.10 -0.10 -26.09
CA GLU A 319 26.38 0.07 -25.39
C GLU A 319 26.19 0.55 -23.94
N LEU A 320 25.25 1.47 -23.71
CA LEU A 320 24.89 1.95 -22.38
C LEU A 320 24.29 0.83 -21.51
N LEU A 321 23.35 0.05 -22.05
CA LEU A 321 22.75 -1.07 -21.33
C LEU A 321 23.80 -2.12 -20.95
N GLU A 322 24.69 -2.46 -21.88
CA GLU A 322 25.81 -3.38 -21.64
C GLU A 322 26.74 -2.86 -20.54
N HIS A 323 27.12 -1.58 -20.60
CA HIS A 323 28.02 -0.94 -19.64
C HIS A 323 27.47 -1.00 -18.21
N TYR A 324 26.16 -0.83 -18.02
CA TYR A 324 25.50 -0.86 -16.71
C TYR A 324 24.81 -2.19 -16.40
N HIS A 325 25.08 -3.24 -17.19
CA HIS A 325 24.51 -4.58 -17.03
C HIS A 325 22.98 -4.59 -16.90
N ILE A 326 22.31 -3.79 -17.72
CA ILE A 326 20.85 -3.70 -17.78
C ILE A 326 20.34 -4.73 -18.79
N PRO A 327 19.44 -5.65 -18.38
CA PRO A 327 18.85 -6.62 -19.30
C PRO A 327 18.08 -5.95 -20.44
N ALA A 328 18.08 -6.58 -21.61
CA ALA A 328 17.33 -6.09 -22.77
C ALA A 328 15.82 -6.00 -22.47
N GLN A 329 15.27 -6.97 -21.74
CA GLN A 329 13.88 -6.96 -21.30
C GLN A 329 13.76 -6.54 -19.82
N THR A 330 12.99 -5.49 -19.61
CA THR A 330 12.90 -4.79 -18.32
C THR A 330 11.56 -4.06 -18.21
N PHE A 331 11.14 -3.73 -17.00
CA PHE A 331 10.16 -2.67 -16.78
C PHE A 331 10.89 -1.34 -16.61
N VAL A 332 10.36 -0.28 -17.21
CA VAL A 332 10.90 1.08 -17.07
C VAL A 332 9.94 1.94 -16.27
N ARG A 333 10.48 2.73 -15.35
CA ARG A 333 9.78 3.81 -14.65
C ARG A 333 10.61 5.08 -14.70
N LEU A 334 9.94 6.22 -14.66
CA LEU A 334 10.57 7.53 -14.60
C LEU A 334 10.28 8.20 -13.25
N PHE A 335 11.26 8.90 -12.71
CA PHE A 335 11.11 9.70 -11.51
C PHE A 335 11.82 11.04 -11.71
N PRO A 336 11.18 12.19 -11.43
CA PRO A 336 11.90 13.45 -11.33
C PRO A 336 12.99 13.38 -10.27
N VAL A 337 14.12 14.04 -10.53
CA VAL A 337 15.21 14.18 -9.56
C VAL A 337 15.17 15.61 -9.02
N VAL A 338 15.12 15.73 -7.70
CA VAL A 338 15.18 17.02 -6.99
C VAL A 338 16.15 16.85 -5.84
N ASP A 339 17.13 17.75 -5.75
CA ASP A 339 18.21 17.68 -4.75
C ASP A 339 18.91 16.32 -4.71
N GLY A 340 19.13 15.72 -5.88
CA GLY A 340 19.77 14.41 -6.03
C GLY A 340 18.95 13.24 -5.49
N LYS A 341 17.64 13.40 -5.28
CA LYS A 341 16.73 12.33 -4.82
C LYS A 341 15.58 12.13 -5.79
N LEU A 342 15.12 10.88 -5.90
CA LEU A 342 13.94 10.54 -6.69
C LEU A 342 12.68 11.11 -6.01
N GLN A 343 11.79 11.72 -6.79
CA GLN A 343 10.49 12.22 -6.31
C GLN A 343 9.31 11.48 -6.93
N ILE A 344 8.24 11.32 -6.12
CA ILE A 344 6.95 10.79 -6.56
C ILE A 344 5.99 11.95 -6.82
N ARG A 345 5.46 12.02 -8.04
CA ARG A 345 4.38 12.91 -8.50
C ARG A 345 3.10 12.11 -8.67
N TYR A 346 2.24 12.16 -7.64
CA TYR A 346 0.95 11.51 -7.68
C TYR A 346 0.03 12.18 -8.73
N GLY A 347 -0.64 11.36 -9.55
CA GLY A 347 -1.59 11.84 -10.56
C GLY A 347 -1.00 12.08 -11.96
N ASP A 348 0.33 12.09 -12.11
CA ASP A 348 0.96 12.23 -13.43
C ASP A 348 0.97 10.89 -14.19
N VAL A 349 0.28 10.87 -15.34
CA VAL A 349 0.10 9.66 -16.16
C VAL A 349 1.43 9.24 -16.81
N GLY A 350 1.78 7.96 -16.67
CA GLY A 350 2.91 7.35 -17.36
C GLY A 350 4.27 7.55 -16.71
N LEU A 351 4.39 8.33 -15.63
CA LEU A 351 5.69 8.60 -15.00
C LEU A 351 6.17 7.42 -14.14
N HIS A 352 5.40 7.06 -13.11
CA HIS A 352 5.80 6.06 -12.11
C HIS A 352 5.23 4.65 -12.34
N LYS A 353 4.34 4.50 -13.33
CA LYS A 353 3.76 3.20 -13.68
C LYS A 353 4.82 2.39 -14.45
N PRO A 354 5.08 1.13 -14.08
CA PRO A 354 6.04 0.30 -14.82
C PRO A 354 5.52 0.05 -16.23
N ILE A 355 6.37 0.26 -17.23
CA ILE A 355 6.10 -0.01 -18.64
C ILE A 355 7.05 -1.11 -19.08
N PHE A 356 6.53 -2.20 -19.64
CA PHE A 356 7.39 -3.24 -20.20
C PHE A 356 8.16 -2.67 -21.40
N PHE A 357 9.45 -2.98 -21.45
CA PHE A 357 10.39 -2.51 -22.44
C PHE A 357 11.28 -3.66 -22.89
N ASP A 358 11.53 -3.70 -24.18
CA ASP A 358 12.38 -4.65 -24.85
C ASP A 358 13.31 -3.84 -25.74
N ALA A 359 14.59 -3.82 -25.36
CA ALA A 359 15.62 -3.06 -26.04
C ALA A 359 15.92 -3.60 -27.44
N GLU A 360 15.60 -4.88 -27.71
CA GLU A 360 15.82 -5.52 -29.01
C GLU A 360 14.77 -5.10 -30.05
N GLU A 361 13.64 -4.56 -29.59
CA GLU A 361 12.53 -4.10 -30.44
C GLU A 361 12.67 -2.60 -30.75
N PRO A 362 13.01 -2.20 -32.00
CA PRO A 362 13.29 -0.79 -32.33
C PRO A 362 12.10 0.15 -32.10
N VAL A 363 10.87 -0.39 -32.21
CA VAL A 363 9.65 0.34 -31.91
C VAL A 363 9.62 0.72 -30.43
N TYR A 364 9.89 -0.23 -29.53
CA TYR A 364 9.87 0.01 -28.10
C TYR A 364 10.95 1.02 -27.71
N TYR A 365 12.15 0.89 -28.27
CA TYR A 365 13.23 1.87 -28.14
C TYR A 365 12.78 3.30 -28.49
N SER A 366 12.25 3.49 -29.70
CA SER A 366 11.82 4.82 -30.18
C SER A 366 10.70 5.41 -29.29
N HIS A 367 9.74 4.58 -28.86
CA HIS A 367 8.67 5.04 -27.97
C HIS A 367 9.16 5.39 -26.56
N MET A 368 10.05 4.59 -26.00
CA MET A 368 10.63 4.83 -24.68
C MET A 368 11.46 6.11 -24.66
N LEU A 369 12.31 6.31 -25.67
CA LEU A 369 13.15 7.49 -25.78
C LEU A 369 12.31 8.78 -25.91
N ARG A 370 11.25 8.76 -26.72
CA ARG A 370 10.28 9.87 -26.80
C ARG A 370 9.61 10.15 -25.46
N HIS A 371 9.26 9.10 -24.72
CA HIS A 371 8.63 9.22 -23.41
C HIS A 371 9.59 9.84 -22.39
N ILE A 372 10.86 9.41 -22.36
CA ILE A 372 11.91 9.99 -21.52
C ILE A 372 12.09 11.47 -21.85
N TYR A 373 12.32 11.83 -23.11
CA TYR A 373 12.55 13.23 -23.50
C TYR A 373 11.34 14.14 -23.31
N ALA A 374 10.12 13.63 -23.47
CA ALA A 374 8.92 14.38 -23.15
C ALA A 374 8.85 14.74 -21.65
N ASN A 375 9.19 13.79 -20.77
CA ASN A 375 9.20 14.03 -19.34
C ASN A 375 10.42 14.88 -18.90
N MET A 376 11.59 14.72 -19.52
CA MET A 376 12.76 15.58 -19.24
C MET A 376 12.44 17.05 -19.52
N ARG A 377 11.74 17.34 -20.63
CA ARG A 377 11.29 18.71 -20.94
C ARG A 377 10.31 19.27 -19.90
N LYS A 378 9.52 18.41 -19.24
CA LYS A 378 8.53 18.83 -18.24
C LYS A 378 9.15 19.02 -16.84
N TYR A 379 10.08 18.15 -16.44
CA TYR A 379 10.59 18.10 -15.06
C TYR A 379 12.07 18.45 -14.91
N GLY A 380 12.80 18.64 -16.01
CA GLY A 380 14.24 18.82 -16.00
C GLY A 380 14.96 17.47 -15.84
N GLU A 381 15.53 17.23 -14.68
CA GLU A 381 16.29 16.02 -14.37
C GLU A 381 15.36 14.83 -14.08
N LEU A 382 15.68 13.67 -14.66
CA LEU A 382 14.97 12.41 -14.43
C LEU A 382 15.91 11.28 -14.03
N ALA A 383 15.38 10.36 -13.23
CA ALA A 383 15.89 9.02 -13.07
C ALA A 383 15.09 8.07 -13.98
N VAL A 384 15.79 7.25 -14.75
CA VAL A 384 15.23 6.15 -15.52
C VAL A 384 15.55 4.86 -14.78
N VAL A 385 14.51 4.27 -14.18
CA VAL A 385 14.60 3.04 -13.39
C VAL A 385 14.27 1.86 -14.29
N PHE A 386 15.23 0.97 -14.48
CA PHE A 386 15.09 -0.32 -15.12
C PHE A 386 14.91 -1.38 -14.03
N GLU A 387 13.74 -2.00 -13.95
CA GLU A 387 13.48 -3.14 -13.06
C GLU A 387 13.46 -4.43 -13.88
N GLU A 388 14.14 -5.48 -13.42
CA GLU A 388 14.16 -6.78 -14.11
C GLU A 388 12.76 -7.27 -14.52
N ALA A 389 12.63 -7.79 -15.75
CA ALA A 389 11.37 -8.38 -16.21
C ALA A 389 11.18 -9.76 -15.57
N MET A 390 10.52 -9.81 -14.41
CA MET A 390 10.26 -11.05 -13.67
C MET A 390 8.77 -11.15 -13.30
N PRO A 391 7.98 -12.07 -13.88
CA PRO A 391 8.36 -12.99 -14.96
C PRO A 391 8.65 -12.25 -16.28
N ASN A 392 9.57 -12.79 -17.08
CA ASN A 392 9.83 -12.32 -18.44
C ASN A 392 8.72 -12.82 -19.37
N PRO A 393 7.99 -11.95 -20.08
CA PRO A 393 6.90 -12.39 -20.96
C PRO A 393 7.36 -13.33 -22.08
N TYR A 394 8.58 -13.20 -22.58
CA TYR A 394 9.10 -14.07 -23.64
C TYR A 394 9.48 -15.47 -23.15
N GLU A 395 9.73 -15.61 -21.85
CA GLU A 395 10.03 -16.90 -21.28
C GLU A 395 8.74 -17.70 -21.05
N ASN A 396 7.56 -17.08 -21.00
CA ASN A 396 6.31 -17.77 -20.69
C ASN A 396 5.63 -18.36 -21.94
N GLU A 397 5.26 -19.64 -21.88
CA GLU A 397 4.52 -20.34 -22.95
C GLU A 397 3.04 -19.92 -23.02
N THR A 398 2.55 -19.25 -21.98
CA THR A 398 1.17 -18.77 -21.85
C THR A 398 1.16 -17.28 -21.53
N VAL A 399 -0.03 -16.66 -21.62
CA VAL A 399 -0.25 -15.28 -21.15
C VAL A 399 0.27 -15.13 -19.71
N VAL A 400 1.03 -14.06 -19.43
CA VAL A 400 1.48 -13.73 -18.08
C VAL A 400 0.25 -13.47 -17.19
N GLN A 401 0.09 -14.26 -16.14
CA GLN A 401 -1.02 -14.16 -15.20
C GLN A 401 -0.59 -13.49 -13.90
N GLU A 402 -1.49 -12.68 -13.33
CA GLU A 402 -1.38 -12.16 -11.98
C GLU A 402 -2.52 -12.74 -11.14
N HIS A 403 -2.17 -13.30 -9.99
CA HIS A 403 -3.09 -13.96 -9.08
C HIS A 403 -3.29 -13.10 -7.84
N LEU A 404 -4.56 -12.92 -7.45
CA LEU A 404 -4.93 -12.23 -6.21
C LEU A 404 -5.17 -13.27 -5.11
N TYR A 405 -4.47 -13.11 -3.99
CA TYR A 405 -4.66 -13.90 -2.78
C TYR A 405 -5.08 -12.98 -1.64
N GLU A 406 -6.05 -13.40 -0.81
CA GLU A 406 -6.35 -12.74 0.46
C GLU A 406 -6.18 -13.74 1.61
N ILE A 407 -5.26 -13.45 2.54
CA ILE A 407 -4.89 -14.32 3.66
C ILE A 407 -5.29 -13.61 4.96
N GLY A 408 -6.03 -14.30 5.83
CA GLY A 408 -6.46 -13.82 7.14
C GLY A 408 -6.20 -14.83 8.24
#